data_AF-A0A7Y3D9T3-F1
#
_entry.id   AF-A0A7Y3D9T3-F1
#
_cell.length_a   1.000
_cell.length_b   1.000
_cell.length_c   1.000
_cell.angle_alpha   90.00
_cell.angle_beta   90.00
_cell.angle_gamma   90.00
#
_symmetry.space_group_name_H-M   'P 1'
#
loop_
_entity.id
_entity.type
_entity.pdbx_description
1 polymer ?
#
loop_
_entity_poly.entity_id
_entity_poly.type
_entity_poly.pdbx_seq_one_letter_code
_entity_poly.pdbx_strand_id
1 'polypeptide(L)'
;MKNRARILVPIVILAVGVLAIRGLQQMQPEIEARPPEAVAPLVRVVVAQPSDVTVHVRTQGTVVPRTESDLVPQVAGEVVWTSPKLVSGGFFEKGDPLVRIDAGDYQIERRTAQAAVARTESEFRRATTELERQRRLMDRGVAAQARIDDAENAFAVAEAAL
;
A
#
# COMPACT_ATOMS: atom_id res chain seq x y z
N MET A 1 45.62 130.60 -8.39
CA MET A 1 45.10 129.61 -9.37
C MET A 1 44.65 128.34 -8.62
N LYS A 2 43.43 128.31 -8.06
CA LYS A 2 43.00 127.30 -7.05
C LYS A 2 41.66 126.60 -7.38
N ASN A 3 41.33 126.38 -8.66
CA ASN A 3 40.02 125.86 -9.10
C ASN A 3 40.05 124.59 -9.99
N ARG A 4 41.21 124.07 -10.41
CA ARG A 4 41.28 122.88 -11.29
C ARG A 4 41.15 121.53 -10.56
N ALA A 5 41.56 121.48 -9.28
CA ALA A 5 41.51 120.26 -8.47
C ALA A 5 40.09 119.83 -8.06
N ARG A 6 39.14 120.77 -7.93
CA ARG A 6 37.72 120.46 -7.61
C ARG A 6 36.97 119.75 -8.75
N ILE A 7 37.42 119.91 -10.01
CA ILE A 7 36.78 119.30 -11.19
C ILE A 7 37.46 117.97 -11.58
N LEU A 8 38.77 117.82 -11.32
CA LEU A 8 39.53 116.62 -11.67
C LEU A 8 39.16 115.39 -10.81
N VAL A 9 38.92 115.57 -9.51
CA VAL A 9 38.61 114.46 -8.58
C VAL A 9 37.34 113.67 -8.98
N PRO A 10 36.18 114.30 -9.26
CA PRO A 10 34.98 113.53 -9.65
C PRO A 10 35.15 112.82 -11.01
N ILE A 11 35.88 113.41 -11.96
CA ILE A 11 36.12 112.78 -13.27
C ILE A 11 36.96 111.51 -13.12
N VAL A 12 37.97 111.52 -12.25
CA VAL A 12 38.80 110.33 -11.99
C VAL A 12 37.99 109.22 -11.32
N ILE A 13 37.14 109.56 -10.34
CA ILE A 13 36.27 108.56 -9.68
C ILE A 13 35.28 107.95 -10.68
N LEU A 14 34.71 108.77 -11.57
CA LEU A 14 33.77 108.30 -12.60
C LEU A 14 34.48 107.42 -13.64
N ALA A 15 35.70 107.77 -14.05
CA ALA A 15 36.52 106.96 -14.94
C ALA A 15 36.90 105.59 -14.32
N VAL A 16 37.28 105.57 -13.03
CA VAL A 16 37.58 104.33 -12.30
C VAL A 16 36.33 103.46 -12.15
N GLY A 17 35.17 104.06 -11.87
CA GLY A 17 33.90 103.34 -11.80
C GLY A 17 33.51 102.68 -13.12
N VAL A 18 33.66 103.39 -14.24
CA VAL A 18 33.38 102.83 -15.59
C VAL A 18 34.36 101.71 -15.94
N LEU A 19 35.64 101.84 -15.59
CA LEU A 19 36.65 100.79 -15.78
C LEU A 19 36.34 99.53 -14.95
N ALA A 20 35.90 99.69 -13.70
CA ALA A 20 35.54 98.56 -12.83
C ALA A 20 34.33 97.77 -13.37
N ILE A 21 33.29 98.47 -13.85
CA ILE A 21 32.10 97.82 -14.43
C ILE A 21 32.45 97.07 -15.72
N ARG A 22 33.26 97.67 -16.60
CA ARG A 22 33.75 97.02 -17.83
C ARG A 22 34.56 95.77 -17.52
N GLY A 23 35.41 95.80 -16.49
CA GLY A 23 36.18 94.63 -16.05
C GLY A 23 35.29 93.48 -15.56
N LEU A 24 34.25 93.77 -14.78
CA LEU A 24 33.33 92.76 -14.25
C LEU A 24 32.47 92.10 -15.33
N GLN A 25 32.05 92.84 -16.35
CA GLN A 25 31.25 92.29 -17.45
C GLN A 25 32.06 91.38 -18.40
N GLN A 26 33.35 91.65 -18.58
CA GLN A 26 34.22 90.82 -19.42
C GLN A 26 34.56 89.47 -18.77
N MET A 27 34.36 89.34 -17.46
CA MET A 27 34.65 88.13 -16.69
C MET A 27 33.41 87.26 -16.43
N GLN A 28 32.27 87.57 -17.05
CA GLN A 28 31.07 86.74 -16.91
C GLN A 28 31.23 85.46 -17.76
N PRO A 29 31.35 84.27 -17.15
CA PRO A 29 31.47 83.03 -17.91
C PRO A 29 30.09 82.60 -18.41
N GLU A 30 29.97 82.36 -19.72
CA GLU A 30 28.76 81.85 -20.35
C GLU A 30 28.62 80.35 -19.99
N ILE A 31 27.55 79.99 -19.27
CA ILE A 31 27.31 78.60 -18.82
C ILE A 31 26.55 77.86 -19.93
N GLU A 32 27.23 77.00 -20.68
CA GLU A 32 26.58 76.06 -21.60
C GLU A 32 25.81 74.98 -20.80
N ALA A 33 24.50 74.93 -20.98
CA ALA A 33 23.65 73.91 -20.36
C ALA A 33 23.79 72.56 -21.09
N ARG A 34 24.46 71.60 -20.46
CA ARG A 34 24.50 70.20 -20.94
C ARG A 34 23.19 69.48 -20.53
N PRO A 35 22.50 68.77 -21.44
CA PRO A 35 21.31 68.01 -21.08
C PRO A 35 21.67 66.90 -20.07
N PRO A 36 20.85 66.67 -19.04
CA PRO A 36 21.16 65.68 -18.02
C PRO A 36 21.15 64.26 -18.62
N GLU A 37 22.20 63.51 -18.32
CA GLU A 37 22.34 62.11 -18.74
C GLU A 37 21.31 61.26 -17.98
N ALA A 38 20.45 60.55 -18.71
CA ALA A 38 19.41 59.72 -18.10
C ALA A 38 20.06 58.50 -17.43
N VAL A 39 20.23 58.57 -16.10
CA VAL A 39 20.72 57.44 -15.32
C VAL A 39 19.64 56.36 -15.29
N ALA A 40 19.89 55.23 -15.96
CA ALA A 40 19.00 54.09 -15.88
C ALA A 40 18.92 53.62 -14.41
N PRO A 41 17.70 53.40 -13.88
CA PRO A 41 17.55 52.99 -12.49
C PRO A 41 18.23 51.64 -12.27
N LEU A 42 19.08 51.58 -11.24
CA LEU A 42 19.79 50.35 -10.88
C LEU A 42 18.80 49.35 -10.30
N VAL A 43 18.50 48.30 -11.07
CA VAL A 43 17.61 47.20 -10.64
C VAL A 43 18.41 45.96 -10.31
N ARG A 44 17.93 45.21 -9.33
CA ARG A 44 18.49 43.90 -8.96
C ARG A 44 17.72 42.82 -9.70
N VAL A 45 18.42 42.00 -10.47
CA VAL A 45 17.86 40.83 -11.15
C VAL A 45 18.45 39.55 -10.58
N VAL A 46 17.65 38.48 -10.58
CA VAL A 46 18.09 37.13 -10.24
C VAL A 46 17.64 36.21 -11.37
N VAL A 47 18.58 35.46 -11.95
CA VAL A 47 18.30 34.49 -13.01
C VAL A 47 17.99 33.14 -12.37
N ALA A 48 16.73 32.70 -12.50
CA ALA A 48 16.34 31.38 -12.03
C ALA A 48 16.83 30.30 -13.01
N GLN A 49 17.43 29.23 -12.47
CA GLN A 49 17.77 28.04 -13.24
C GLN A 49 16.78 26.92 -12.88
N PRO A 50 16.25 26.17 -13.86
CA PRO A 50 15.39 25.04 -13.58
C PRO A 50 16.18 23.97 -12.83
N SER A 51 15.59 23.45 -11.76
CA SER A 51 16.13 22.33 -11.00
C SER A 51 14.99 21.40 -10.62
N ASP A 52 15.27 20.10 -10.61
CA ASP A 52 14.29 19.10 -10.18
C ASP A 52 14.20 19.12 -8.65
N VAL A 53 13.06 19.58 -8.15
CA VAL A 53 12.77 19.62 -6.71
C VAL A 53 11.84 18.46 -6.37
N THR A 54 12.36 17.44 -5.68
CA THR A 54 11.53 16.38 -5.12
C THR A 54 10.85 16.88 -3.85
N VAL A 55 9.54 17.07 -3.91
CA VAL A 55 8.74 17.47 -2.75
C VAL A 55 8.39 16.23 -1.93
N HIS A 56 9.00 16.10 -0.75
CA HIS A 56 8.66 15.06 0.21
C HIS A 56 7.55 15.54 1.15
N VAL A 57 6.36 14.96 1.03
CA VAL A 57 5.25 15.22 1.95
C VAL A 57 5.23 14.14 3.03
N ARG A 58 5.42 14.53 4.30
CA ARG A 58 5.28 13.63 5.45
C ARG A 58 3.83 13.64 5.91
N THR A 59 3.18 12.50 5.83
CA THR A 59 1.81 12.30 6.32
C THR A 59 1.79 11.19 7.37
N GLN A 60 0.68 11.08 8.08
CA GLN A 60 0.41 10.01 9.04
C GLN A 60 -0.71 9.13 8.50
N GLY A 61 -0.64 7.84 8.77
CA GLY A 61 -1.67 6.87 8.41
C GLY A 61 -1.62 5.68 9.35
N THR A 62 -2.73 4.97 9.45
CA THR A 62 -2.83 3.75 10.28
C THR A 62 -2.49 2.53 9.44
N VAL A 63 -1.59 1.69 9.94
CA VAL A 63 -1.30 0.39 9.32
C VAL A 63 -2.28 -0.63 9.87
N VAL A 64 -2.94 -1.35 8.97
CA VAL A 64 -3.84 -2.47 9.29
C VAL A 64 -3.27 -3.76 8.71
N PRO A 65 -3.51 -4.92 9.35
CA PRO A 65 -3.10 -6.21 8.79
C PRO A 65 -3.75 -6.41 7.42
N ARG A 66 -2.97 -6.93 6.47
CA ARG A 66 -3.49 -7.26 5.13
C ARG A 66 -4.49 -8.43 5.18
N THR A 67 -4.31 -9.34 6.12
CA THR A 67 -5.14 -10.53 6.32
C THR A 67 -5.28 -10.77 7.81
N GLU A 68 -6.52 -10.92 8.25
CA GLU A 68 -6.90 -11.26 9.62
C GLU A 68 -7.80 -12.48 9.55
N SER A 69 -7.69 -13.39 10.51
CA SER A 69 -8.46 -14.64 10.51
C SER A 69 -8.72 -15.09 11.94
N ASP A 70 -9.99 -15.34 12.22
CA ASP A 70 -10.42 -15.89 13.50
C ASP A 70 -10.23 -17.42 13.48
N LEU A 71 -9.41 -17.91 14.42
CA LEU A 71 -9.16 -19.34 14.58
C LEU A 71 -10.24 -19.95 15.47
N VAL A 72 -11.14 -20.73 14.86
CA VAL A 72 -12.16 -21.51 15.57
C VAL A 72 -11.89 -23.02 15.43
N PRO A 73 -12.05 -23.81 16.50
CA PRO A 73 -12.01 -25.26 16.40
C PRO A 73 -13.11 -25.78 15.47
N GLN A 74 -12.79 -26.73 14.60
CA GLN A 74 -13.77 -27.38 13.71
C GLN A 74 -14.62 -28.44 14.42
N VAL A 75 -14.12 -28.93 15.56
CA VAL A 75 -14.73 -30.02 16.33
C VAL A 75 -14.79 -29.60 17.80
N ALA A 76 -15.82 -30.06 18.51
CA ALA A 76 -16.00 -29.80 19.92
C ALA A 76 -15.26 -30.85 20.77
N GLY A 77 -14.76 -30.46 21.93
CA GLY A 77 -14.17 -31.41 22.87
C GLY A 77 -13.27 -30.73 23.90
N GLU A 78 -12.75 -31.53 24.82
CA GLU A 78 -11.85 -31.06 25.86
C GLU A 78 -10.45 -30.77 25.30
N VAL A 79 -9.87 -29.64 25.69
CA VAL A 79 -8.51 -29.27 25.30
C VAL A 79 -7.52 -29.97 26.22
N VAL A 80 -6.78 -30.95 25.67
CA VAL A 80 -5.77 -31.73 26.41
C VAL A 80 -4.38 -31.09 26.35
N TRP A 81 -4.13 -30.23 25.36
CA TRP A 81 -2.84 -29.58 25.19
C TRP A 81 -2.95 -28.29 24.36
N THR A 82 -2.15 -27.30 24.73
CA THR A 82 -1.98 -26.04 23.99
C THR A 82 -0.52 -25.82 23.64
N SER A 83 -0.29 -25.20 22.48
CA SER A 83 1.05 -24.93 21.98
C SER A 83 1.72 -23.79 22.73
N PRO A 84 3.00 -23.91 23.09
CA PRO A 84 3.78 -22.78 23.62
C PRO A 84 3.88 -21.60 22.65
N LYS A 85 3.68 -21.82 21.34
CA LYS A 85 3.65 -20.77 20.32
C LYS A 85 2.35 -19.97 20.34
N LEU A 86 1.28 -20.50 20.94
CA LEU A 86 -0.03 -19.86 21.04
C LEU A 86 -0.04 -18.86 22.20
N VAL A 87 0.72 -17.78 22.03
CA VAL A 87 0.84 -16.66 22.98
C VAL A 87 0.54 -15.35 22.27
N SER A 88 0.21 -14.31 23.02
CA SER A 88 -0.07 -12.99 22.46
C SER A 88 1.18 -12.44 21.75
N GLY A 89 1.05 -12.12 20.46
CA GLY A 89 2.18 -11.72 19.61
C GLY A 89 3.10 -12.87 19.17
N GLY A 90 2.72 -14.13 19.42
CA GLY A 90 3.42 -15.32 18.94
C GLY A 90 3.26 -15.53 17.43
N PHE A 91 4.23 -16.20 16.83
CA PHE A 91 4.21 -16.58 15.41
C PHE A 91 4.13 -18.10 15.27
N PHE A 92 3.38 -18.55 14.27
CA PHE A 92 3.23 -19.96 13.92
C PHE A 92 3.08 -20.12 12.42
N GLU A 93 3.38 -21.30 11.92
CA GLU A 93 3.30 -21.63 10.50
C GLU A 93 2.07 -22.49 10.18
N LYS A 94 1.73 -22.58 8.90
CA LYS A 94 0.64 -23.43 8.45
C LYS A 94 0.93 -24.89 8.80
N GLY A 95 0.01 -25.51 9.53
CA GLY A 95 0.12 -26.90 9.97
C GLY A 95 0.73 -27.07 11.36
N ASP A 96 1.20 -26.00 12.00
CA ASP A 96 1.62 -26.07 13.39
C ASP A 96 0.42 -26.47 14.29
N PRO A 97 0.57 -27.49 15.16
CA PRO A 97 -0.47 -27.82 16.12
C PRO A 97 -0.53 -26.72 17.18
N LEU A 98 -1.65 -26.00 17.23
CA LEU A 98 -1.89 -24.94 18.21
C LEU A 98 -2.63 -25.45 19.45
N VAL A 99 -3.55 -26.38 19.25
CA VAL A 99 -4.39 -26.98 20.28
C VAL A 99 -4.60 -28.45 19.93
N ARG A 100 -4.61 -29.33 20.93
CA ARG A 100 -5.05 -30.73 20.77
C ARG A 100 -6.29 -30.94 21.62
N ILE A 101 -7.30 -31.53 21.00
CA ILE A 101 -8.56 -31.91 21.62
C ILE A 101 -8.48 -33.41 21.96
N ASP A 102 -9.13 -33.83 23.04
CA ASP A 102 -9.27 -35.25 23.36
C ASP A 102 -9.89 -36.00 22.17
N ALA A 103 -9.20 -37.05 21.73
CA ALA A 103 -9.58 -37.84 20.58
C ALA A 103 -10.33 -39.13 20.98
N GLY A 104 -10.61 -39.38 22.26
CA GLY A 104 -11.25 -40.62 22.73
C GLY A 104 -12.53 -40.96 21.97
N ASP A 105 -13.50 -40.05 22.01
CA ASP A 105 -14.80 -40.23 21.35
C ASP A 105 -14.65 -40.32 19.82
N TYR A 106 -13.81 -39.46 19.23
CA TYR A 106 -13.53 -39.46 17.80
C TYR A 106 -12.86 -40.77 17.32
N GLN A 107 -12.00 -41.36 18.14
CA GLN A 107 -11.37 -42.64 17.84
C GLN A 107 -12.38 -43.79 17.94
N ILE A 108 -13.28 -43.75 18.92
CA ILE A 108 -14.36 -44.74 19.06
C ILE A 108 -15.32 -44.65 17.88
N GLU A 109 -15.74 -43.44 17.50
CA GLU A 109 -16.62 -43.20 16.36
C GLU A 109 -15.95 -43.67 15.06
N ARG A 110 -14.67 -43.32 14.85
CA ARG A 110 -13.89 -43.82 13.71
C ARG A 110 -13.84 -45.35 13.67
N ARG A 111 -13.58 -46.01 14.80
CA ARG A 111 -13.57 -47.48 14.87
C ARG A 111 -14.94 -48.08 14.59
N THR A 112 -16.01 -47.46 15.08
CA THR A 112 -17.38 -47.87 14.83
C THR A 112 -17.72 -47.75 13.34
N ALA A 113 -17.37 -46.64 12.70
CA ALA A 113 -17.55 -46.44 11.27
C ALA A 113 -16.73 -47.46 10.45
N GLN A 114 -15.48 -47.72 10.83
CA GLN A 114 -14.65 -48.75 10.18
C GLN A 114 -15.25 -50.15 10.33
N ALA A 115 -15.81 -50.48 11.50
CA ALA A 115 -16.48 -51.75 11.73
C ALA A 115 -17.78 -51.88 10.90
N ALA A 116 -18.52 -50.77 10.72
CA ALA A 116 -19.68 -50.74 9.85
C ALA A 116 -19.30 -51.02 8.39
N VAL A 117 -18.23 -50.37 7.88
CA VAL A 117 -17.71 -50.65 6.52
C VAL A 117 -17.29 -52.12 6.38
N ALA A 118 -16.52 -52.65 7.33
CA ALA A 118 -16.08 -54.05 7.30
C ALA A 118 -17.26 -55.04 7.33
N ARG A 119 -18.33 -54.70 8.06
CA ARG A 119 -19.57 -55.48 8.08
C ARG A 119 -20.24 -55.47 6.70
N THR A 120 -20.44 -54.29 6.11
CA THR A 120 -21.04 -54.16 4.77
C THR A 120 -20.23 -54.91 3.72
N GLU A 121 -18.90 -54.76 3.71
CA GLU A 121 -18.03 -55.52 2.82
C GLU A 121 -18.20 -57.04 2.98
N SER A 122 -18.36 -57.51 4.22
CA SER A 122 -18.60 -58.93 4.48
C SER A 122 -19.97 -59.39 3.99
N GLU A 123 -21.00 -58.56 4.13
CA GLU A 123 -22.36 -58.84 3.63
C GLU A 123 -22.37 -58.86 2.09
N PHE A 124 -21.68 -57.90 1.44
CA PHE A 124 -21.47 -57.89 -0.01
C PHE A 124 -20.75 -59.14 -0.49
N ARG A 125 -19.58 -59.49 0.08
CA ARG A 125 -18.85 -60.72 -0.28
C ARG A 125 -19.71 -61.98 -0.15
N ARG A 126 -20.54 -62.05 0.89
CA ARG A 126 -21.47 -63.15 1.09
C ARG A 126 -22.52 -63.19 -0.02
N ALA A 127 -23.14 -62.06 -0.35
CA ALA A 127 -24.13 -61.96 -1.41
C ALA A 127 -23.53 -62.31 -2.79
N THR A 128 -22.32 -61.84 -3.10
CA THR A 128 -21.59 -62.20 -4.32
C THR A 128 -21.34 -63.70 -4.40
N THR A 129 -20.82 -64.30 -3.33
CA THR A 129 -20.52 -65.74 -3.28
C THR A 129 -21.80 -66.57 -3.45
N GLU A 130 -22.92 -66.12 -2.86
CA GLU A 130 -24.22 -66.76 -2.98
C GLU A 130 -24.75 -66.71 -4.42
N LEU A 131 -24.70 -65.53 -5.05
CA LEU A 131 -25.12 -65.35 -6.43
C LEU A 131 -24.31 -66.24 -7.39
N GLU A 132 -22.99 -66.25 -7.24
CA GLU A 132 -22.13 -67.14 -8.02
C GLU A 132 -22.45 -68.62 -7.81
N ARG A 133 -22.76 -69.01 -6.56
CA ARG A 133 -23.14 -70.38 -6.23
C ARG A 133 -24.45 -70.77 -6.92
N GLN A 134 -25.47 -69.91 -6.90
CA GLN A 134 -26.75 -70.19 -7.54
C GLN A 134 -26.61 -70.26 -9.07
N ARG A 135 -25.85 -69.35 -9.67
CA ARG A 135 -25.52 -69.41 -11.12
C ARG A 135 -24.89 -70.75 -11.50
N ARG A 136 -23.87 -71.21 -10.77
CA ARG A 136 -23.23 -72.52 -11.00
C ARG A 136 -24.16 -73.73 -10.80
N LEU A 137 -25.24 -73.61 -10.03
CA LEU A 137 -26.22 -74.67 -9.84
C LEU A 137 -27.29 -74.67 -10.94
N MET A 138 -27.64 -73.50 -11.47
CA MET A 138 -28.51 -73.34 -12.62
C MET A 138 -27.88 -73.87 -13.90
N ASP A 139 -26.58 -73.60 -14.10
CA ASP A 139 -25.81 -74.17 -15.23
C ASP A 139 -25.82 -75.70 -15.21
N ARG A 140 -25.98 -76.31 -14.03
CA ARG A 140 -26.10 -77.76 -13.83
C ARG A 140 -27.53 -78.28 -13.89
N GLY A 141 -28.52 -77.42 -14.13
CA GLY A 141 -29.94 -77.77 -14.23
C GLY A 141 -30.62 -78.15 -12.91
N VAL A 142 -30.05 -77.79 -11.75
CA VAL A 142 -30.50 -78.27 -10.42
C VAL A 142 -31.24 -77.18 -9.61
N ALA A 143 -31.15 -75.91 -10.01
CA ALA A 143 -31.72 -74.78 -9.28
C ALA A 143 -33.03 -74.25 -9.90
N ALA A 144 -33.90 -73.67 -9.06
CA ALA A 144 -35.14 -73.02 -9.49
C ALA A 144 -34.89 -71.54 -9.82
N GLN A 145 -35.53 -71.01 -10.87
CA GLN A 145 -35.35 -69.64 -11.36
C GLN A 145 -35.50 -68.58 -10.27
N ALA A 146 -36.55 -68.72 -9.44
CA ALA A 146 -36.80 -67.80 -8.32
C ALA A 146 -35.62 -67.64 -7.36
N ARG A 147 -34.79 -68.68 -7.17
CA ARG A 147 -33.61 -68.58 -6.27
C ARG A 147 -32.48 -67.74 -6.85
N ILE A 148 -32.35 -67.67 -8.19
CA ILE A 148 -31.38 -66.78 -8.82
C ILE A 148 -31.88 -65.35 -8.70
N ASP A 149 -33.15 -65.10 -9.01
CA ASP A 149 -33.72 -63.76 -8.95
C ASP A 149 -33.60 -63.18 -7.52
N ASP A 150 -33.84 -64.00 -6.48
CA ASP A 150 -33.61 -63.64 -5.08
C ASP A 150 -32.14 -63.31 -4.78
N ALA A 151 -31.20 -64.11 -5.32
CA ALA A 151 -29.77 -63.89 -5.12
C ALA A 151 -29.24 -62.65 -5.86
N GLU A 152 -29.81 -62.32 -7.03
CA GLU A 152 -29.50 -61.11 -7.78
C GLU A 152 -30.01 -59.86 -7.06
N ASN A 153 -31.24 -59.91 -6.54
CA ASN A 153 -31.77 -58.83 -5.70
C ASN A 153 -30.93 -58.65 -4.43
N ALA A 154 -30.55 -59.74 -3.76
CA ALA A 154 -29.71 -59.68 -2.56
C ALA A 154 -28.31 -59.12 -2.85
N PHE A 155 -27.72 -59.46 -4.01
CA PHE A 155 -26.46 -58.87 -4.46
C PHE A 155 -26.62 -57.37 -4.73
N ALA A 156 -27.65 -56.95 -5.48
CA ALA A 156 -27.87 -55.54 -5.79
C ALA A 156 -28.09 -54.69 -4.54
N VAL A 157 -28.81 -55.21 -3.53
CA VAL A 157 -29.00 -54.52 -2.24
C VAL A 157 -27.67 -54.39 -1.48
N ALA A 158 -26.85 -55.44 -1.48
CA ALA A 158 -25.56 -55.41 -0.80
C ALA A 158 -24.52 -54.54 -1.54
N GLU A 159 -24.59 -54.47 -2.88
CA GLU A 159 -23.79 -53.59 -3.73
C GLU A 159 -24.14 -52.12 -3.48
N ALA A 160 -25.43 -51.79 -3.38
CA ALA A 160 -25.89 -50.43 -3.10
C ALA A 160 -25.56 -49.95 -1.67
N ALA A 161 -25.29 -50.88 -0.75
CA ALA A 161 -24.93 -50.56 0.62
C ALA A 161 -23.42 -50.26 0.80
N LEU A 162 -22.58 -50.69 -0.16
CA LEU A 162 -21.12 -50.52 -0.18
C LEU A 162 -20.72 -49.09 -0.60
#